data_AF-A0A9E6AIQ7-F1
#
_entry.id   AF-A0A9E6AIQ7-F1
#
_cell.length_a   1.000
_cell.length_b   1.000
_cell.length_c   1.000
_cell.angle_alpha   90.00
_cell.angle_beta   90.00
_cell.angle_gamma   90.00
#
_symmetry.space_group_name_H-M   'P 1'
#
loop_
_entity.id
_entity.type
_entity.pdbx_description
1 polymer ?
#
loop_
_entity_poly.entity_id
_entity_poly.type
_entity_poly.pdbx_seq_one_letter_code
_entity_poly.pdbx_strand_id
1 'polypeptide(L)'
;MTRGGQDKDRSNGPERRCIATGEVRPKSQLIRFVVGPDGQIVPDILGRLPGRGIWVSAERSAIETAIKKKAFGRSAKMQVSVPGDLADQVEALVLGRISSLLAMARKAGNAIAGFEKVKGALVTEWAIVLIQASDGSARGKSKLRAPEDGYFI
;
A
#
# COMPACT_ATOMS: atom_id res chain seq x y z
N MET A 1 30.74 19.56 9.20
CA MET A 1 30.04 20.03 7.99
C MET A 1 28.58 19.60 8.07
N THR A 2 27.71 20.56 8.32
CA THR A 2 26.27 20.39 8.49
C THR A 2 25.65 19.87 7.20
N ARG A 3 25.08 18.65 7.21
CA ARG A 3 24.27 18.14 6.10
C ARG A 3 23.06 19.06 5.98
N GLY A 4 23.12 19.98 5.02
CA GLY A 4 22.08 20.96 4.73
C GLY A 4 20.72 20.28 4.65
N GLY A 5 19.80 20.76 5.49
CA GLY A 5 18.42 20.35 5.43
C GLY A 5 17.85 20.80 4.10
N GLN A 6 17.68 19.85 3.17
CA GLN A 6 16.78 20.06 2.05
C GLN A 6 15.41 20.42 2.62
N ASP A 7 14.83 21.49 2.10
CA ASP A 7 13.44 21.80 2.36
C ASP A 7 12.61 20.66 1.77
N LYS A 8 12.04 19.84 2.66
CA LYS A 8 11.24 18.71 2.24
C LYS A 8 9.83 19.20 2.07
N ASP A 9 9.36 19.27 0.83
CA ASP A 9 7.92 19.35 0.59
C ASP A 9 7.26 18.16 1.30
N ARG A 10 6.45 18.45 2.33
CA ARG A 10 5.74 17.46 3.15
C ARG A 10 4.27 17.32 2.74
N SER A 11 3.86 17.89 1.61
CA SER A 11 2.50 17.77 1.07
C SER A 11 2.02 16.30 1.04
N ASN A 12 2.91 15.36 0.69
CA ASN A 12 2.63 13.93 0.60
C ASN A 12 3.00 13.11 1.87
N GLY A 13 3.27 13.80 2.99
CA GLY A 13 3.63 13.17 4.26
C GLY A 13 5.09 12.73 4.37
N PRO A 14 5.44 11.93 5.40
CA PRO A 14 6.82 11.56 5.66
C PRO A 14 7.35 10.56 4.63
N GLU A 15 8.57 10.79 4.14
CA GLU A 15 9.25 9.87 3.23
C GLU A 15 10.08 8.81 3.96
N ARG A 16 10.30 7.66 3.32
CA ARG A 16 11.20 6.60 3.79
C ARG A 16 11.99 6.03 2.61
N ARG A 17 13.11 5.39 2.93
CA ARG A 17 13.96 4.71 1.94
C ARG A 17 13.58 3.24 1.88
N CYS A 18 13.29 2.74 0.68
CA CYS A 18 13.09 1.32 0.43
C CYS A 18 14.40 0.54 0.60
N ILE A 19 14.40 -0.52 1.39
CA ILE A 19 15.62 -1.34 1.63
C ILE A 19 16.00 -2.24 0.44
N ALA A 20 15.09 -2.45 -0.53
CA ALA A 20 15.31 -3.29 -1.70
C ALA A 20 15.93 -2.52 -2.87
N THR A 21 15.36 -1.34 -3.16
CA THR A 21 15.72 -0.48 -4.30
C THR A 21 16.64 0.67 -3.90
N GLY A 22 16.60 1.11 -2.63
CA GLY A 22 17.33 2.28 -2.16
C GLY A 22 16.64 3.62 -2.48
N GLU A 23 15.53 3.60 -3.20
CA GLU A 23 14.75 4.80 -3.53
C GLU A 23 14.07 5.39 -2.31
N VAL A 24 13.95 6.72 -2.28
CA VAL A 24 13.16 7.44 -1.28
C VAL A 24 11.76 7.65 -1.86
N ARG A 25 10.74 7.20 -1.14
CA ARG A 25 9.34 7.31 -1.56
C ARG A 25 8.46 7.79 -0.39
N PRO A 26 7.28 8.37 -0.67
CA PRO A 26 6.28 8.65 0.35
C PRO A 26 5.92 7.39 1.13
N LYS A 27 5.69 7.52 2.45
CA LYS A 27 5.30 6.39 3.31
C LYS A 27 4.09 5.60 2.77
N SER A 28 3.16 6.28 2.10
CA SER A 28 1.96 5.66 1.50
C SER A 28 2.26 4.65 0.38
N GLN A 29 3.45 4.72 -0.24
CA GLN A 29 3.89 3.83 -1.32
C GLN A 29 4.79 2.69 -0.81
N LEU A 30 4.90 2.53 0.51
CA LEU A 30 5.81 1.59 1.15
C LEU A 30 5.05 0.72 2.16
N ILE A 31 5.41 -0.55 2.23
CA ILE A 31 4.98 -1.48 3.28
C ILE A 31 5.99 -1.43 4.43
N ARG A 32 5.46 -1.30 5.65
CA ARG A 32 6.26 -1.40 6.87
C ARG A 32 6.40 -2.86 7.26
N PHE A 33 7.59 -3.21 7.72
CA PHE A 33 7.91 -4.45 8.39
C PHE A 33 8.54 -4.16 9.74
N VAL A 34 8.40 -5.08 10.68
CA VAL A 34 9.05 -5.05 11.99
C VAL A 34 9.63 -6.42 12.30
N VAL A 35 10.50 -6.48 13.30
CA VAL A 35 11.00 -7.75 13.85
C VAL A 35 10.10 -8.14 15.02
N GLY A 36 9.51 -9.33 14.95
CA GLY A 36 8.71 -9.92 16.01
C GLY A 36 9.56 -10.37 17.21
N PRO A 37 8.94 -10.74 18.34
CA PRO A 37 9.65 -11.19 19.53
C PRO A 37 10.52 -12.44 19.32
N ASP A 38 10.14 -13.27 18.34
CA ASP A 38 10.84 -14.49 17.91
C ASP A 38 11.95 -14.22 16.88
N GLY A 39 12.23 -12.96 16.56
CA GLY A 39 13.20 -12.58 15.54
C GLY A 39 12.69 -12.75 14.10
N GLN A 40 11.40 -13.01 13.89
CA GLN A 40 10.80 -13.13 12.56
C GLN A 40 10.44 -11.76 11.98
N ILE A 41 10.56 -11.60 10.67
CA ILE A 41 10.03 -10.43 9.95
C ILE A 41 8.51 -10.53 9.80
N VAL A 42 7.82 -9.49 10.29
CA VAL A 42 6.36 -9.39 10.28
C VAL A 42 5.91 -8.17 9.48
N PRO A 43 4.97 -8.31 8.51
CA PRO A 43 4.32 -7.18 7.85
C PRO A 43 3.47 -6.37 8.83
N ASP A 44 3.62 -5.05 8.83
CA ASP A 44 2.83 -4.12 9.64
C ASP A 44 2.04 -3.16 8.74
N ILE A 45 0.96 -3.67 8.15
CA ILE A 45 0.12 -2.91 7.20
C ILE A 45 -0.52 -1.67 7.87
N LEU A 46 -0.82 -1.73 9.17
CA LEU A 46 -1.44 -0.62 9.90
C LEU A 46 -0.42 0.37 10.47
N GLY A 47 0.87 0.03 10.47
CA GLY A 47 1.91 0.86 11.05
C GLY A 47 1.81 1.01 12.57
N ARG A 48 1.23 0.03 13.27
CA ARG A 48 0.92 0.10 14.71
C ARG A 48 1.82 -0.78 15.58
N LEU A 49 2.57 -1.69 14.98
CA LEU A 49 3.42 -2.60 15.75
C LEU A 49 4.63 -1.85 16.35
N PRO A 50 5.06 -2.20 17.57
CA PRO A 50 6.25 -1.61 18.18
C PRO A 50 7.53 -2.04 17.46
N GLY A 51 8.62 -1.32 17.72
CA GLY A 51 9.96 -1.67 17.23
C GLY A 51 10.42 -0.91 15.97
N ARG A 52 11.64 -1.23 15.53
CA ARG A 52 12.28 -0.59 14.38
C ARG A 52 11.50 -0.89 13.10
N GLY A 53 10.91 0.14 12.50
CA GLY A 53 10.26 0.03 11.20
C GLY A 53 11.27 -0.10 10.06
N ILE A 54 11.09 -1.15 9.25
CA ILE A 54 11.81 -1.43 8.02
C ILE A 54 10.85 -1.18 6.86
N TRP A 55 11.28 -0.51 5.79
CA TRP A 55 10.39 -0.06 4.72
C TRP A 55 10.79 -0.67 3.38
N VAL A 56 9.82 -1.25 2.68
CA VAL A 56 9.98 -1.80 1.33
C VAL A 56 8.89 -1.19 0.44
N SER A 57 9.17 -0.96 -0.84
CA SER A 57 8.15 -0.53 -1.78
C SER A 57 6.98 -1.51 -1.82
N ALA A 58 5.77 -0.98 -2.03
CA ALA A 58 4.53 -1.76 -2.10
C ALA A 58 4.39 -2.54 -3.42
N GLU A 59 5.47 -3.20 -3.84
CA GLU A 59 5.53 -4.06 -5.02
C GLU A 59 6.04 -5.44 -4.59
N ARG A 60 5.41 -6.52 -5.06
CA ARG A 60 5.85 -7.90 -4.78
C ARG A 60 7.33 -8.11 -5.11
N SER A 61 7.77 -7.62 -6.28
CA SER A 61 9.16 -7.74 -6.74
C SER A 61 10.16 -7.04 -5.80
N ALA A 62 9.78 -5.94 -5.15
CA ALA A 62 10.61 -5.26 -4.17
C ALA A 62 10.76 -6.09 -2.88
N ILE A 63 9.68 -6.72 -2.43
CA ILE A 63 9.69 -7.64 -1.28
C ILE A 63 10.60 -8.83 -1.58
N GLU A 64 10.40 -9.51 -2.71
CA GLU A 64 11.23 -10.64 -3.14
C GLU A 64 12.71 -10.25 -3.27
N THR A 65 12.99 -9.06 -3.80
CA THR A 65 14.35 -8.51 -3.87
C THR A 65 14.95 -8.29 -2.47
N ALA A 66 14.18 -7.79 -1.52
CA ALA A 66 14.62 -7.62 -0.13
C ALA A 66 14.97 -8.97 0.53
N ILE A 67 14.17 -10.00 0.27
CA ILE A 67 14.38 -11.38 0.74
C ILE A 67 15.68 -11.93 0.13
N LYS A 68 15.78 -11.93 -1.21
CA LYS A 68 16.95 -12.44 -1.95
C LYS A 68 18.25 -11.78 -1.53
N LYS A 69 18.23 -10.47 -1.33
CA LYS A 69 19.40 -9.69 -0.89
C LYS A 69 19.69 -9.82 0.60
N LYS A 70 18.88 -10.54 1.41
CA LYS A 70 18.96 -10.56 2.88
C LYS A 70 18.95 -9.14 3.49
N ALA A 71 18.19 -8.23 2.89
CA ALA A 71 18.20 -6.81 3.25
C ALA A 71 17.52 -6.55 4.61
N PHE A 72 16.55 -7.38 5.00
CA PHE A 72 15.87 -7.30 6.29
C PHE A 72 16.84 -7.39 7.47
N GLY A 73 17.71 -8.40 7.51
CA GLY A 73 18.69 -8.55 8.60
C GLY A 73 19.67 -7.36 8.69
N ARG A 74 20.15 -6.85 7.55
CA ARG A 74 20.99 -5.65 7.51
C ARG A 74 20.27 -4.43 8.06
N SER A 75 19.00 -4.22 7.70
CA SER A 75 18.19 -3.09 8.18
C SER A 75 17.82 -3.24 9.66
N ALA A 76 17.53 -4.47 10.10
CA ALA A 76 17.25 -4.82 11.48
C ALA A 76 18.49 -4.67 12.38
N LYS A 77 19.70 -4.80 11.82
CA LYS A 77 21.00 -4.89 12.53
C LYS A 77 21.09 -6.11 13.45
N MET A 78 20.41 -7.19 13.08
CA MET A 78 20.45 -8.47 13.78
C MET A 78 20.12 -9.59 12.80
N GLN A 79 20.38 -10.84 13.21
CA GLN A 79 19.88 -11.99 12.49
C GLN A 79 18.35 -12.05 12.62
N VAL A 80 17.66 -12.30 11.51
CA VAL A 80 16.20 -12.39 11.45
C VAL A 80 15.80 -13.60 10.65
N SER A 81 14.66 -14.18 11.00
CA SER A 81 13.97 -15.18 10.19
C SER A 81 13.00 -14.49 9.23
N VAL A 82 12.90 -14.97 8.00
CA VAL A 82 11.99 -14.44 6.99
C VAL A 82 11.08 -15.57 6.52
N PRO A 83 9.75 -15.47 6.69
CA PRO A 83 8.82 -16.47 6.18
C PRO A 83 8.98 -16.68 4.67
N GLY A 84 8.90 -17.93 4.21
CA GLY A 84 9.04 -18.27 2.79
C GLY A 84 7.91 -17.72 1.92
N ASP A 85 6.75 -17.50 2.53
CA ASP A 85 5.51 -16.99 1.97
C ASP A 85 5.28 -15.50 2.31
N LEU A 86 6.31 -14.76 2.75
CA LEU A 86 6.16 -13.38 3.22
C LEU A 86 5.45 -12.46 2.21
N ALA A 87 5.71 -12.61 0.91
CA ALA A 87 5.05 -11.82 -0.12
C ALA A 87 3.55 -12.14 -0.22
N ASP A 88 3.18 -13.41 -0.12
CA ASP A 88 1.79 -13.86 -0.13
C ASP A 88 1.04 -13.37 1.12
N GLN A 89 1.70 -13.40 2.29
CA GLN A 89 1.14 -12.84 3.52
C GLN A 89 0.87 -11.34 3.39
N VAL A 90 1.78 -10.57 2.80
CA VAL A 90 1.58 -9.13 2.56
C VAL A 90 0.35 -8.90 1.68
N GLU A 91 0.23 -9.62 0.56
CA GLU A 91 -0.93 -9.50 -0.33
C GLU A 91 -2.24 -9.85 0.37
N ALA A 92 -2.28 -10.95 1.12
CA ALA A 92 -3.46 -11.35 1.87
C ALA A 92 -3.87 -10.30 2.91
N LEU A 93 -2.92 -9.73 3.65
CA LEU A 93 -3.19 -8.71 4.66
C LEU A 93 -3.67 -7.39 4.03
N VAL A 94 -3.06 -6.97 2.93
CA VAL A 94 -3.47 -5.77 2.18
C VAL A 94 -4.87 -5.96 1.59
N LEU A 95 -5.14 -7.09 0.95
CA LEU A 95 -6.45 -7.44 0.41
C LEU A 95 -7.52 -7.49 1.50
N GLY A 96 -7.23 -8.13 2.62
CA GLY A 96 -8.13 -8.19 3.78
C GLY A 96 -8.45 -6.79 4.33
N ARG A 97 -7.44 -5.91 4.38
CA ARG A 97 -7.64 -4.51 4.80
C ARG A 97 -8.52 -3.74 3.83
N ILE A 98 -8.25 -3.81 2.53
CA ILE A 98 -9.05 -3.13 1.50
C ILE A 98 -10.49 -3.64 1.54
N SER A 99 -10.69 -4.95 1.58
CA SER A 99 -12.02 -5.57 1.64
C SER A 99 -12.80 -5.11 2.87
N SER A 100 -12.15 -5.05 4.04
CA SER A 100 -12.75 -4.56 5.27
C SER A 100 -13.16 -3.08 5.19
N LEU A 101 -12.31 -2.24 4.60
CA LEU A 101 -12.60 -0.81 4.38
C LEU A 101 -13.79 -0.63 3.45
N LEU A 102 -13.84 -1.37 2.34
CA LEU A 102 -14.96 -1.34 1.40
C LEU A 102 -16.26 -1.82 2.04
N ALA A 103 -16.21 -2.89 2.84
CA ALA A 103 -17.37 -3.39 3.56
C ALA A 103 -17.92 -2.35 4.56
N MET A 104 -17.04 -1.69 5.32
CA MET A 104 -17.45 -0.60 6.23
C MET A 104 -18.02 0.60 5.46
N ALA A 105 -17.39 1.02 4.37
CA ALA A 105 -17.88 2.11 3.53
C ALA A 105 -19.28 1.81 2.97
N ARG A 106 -19.51 0.58 2.51
CA ARG A 106 -20.84 0.12 2.05
C ARG A 106 -21.87 0.14 3.17
N LYS A 107 -21.51 -0.36 4.36
CA LYS A 107 -22.41 -0.37 5.53
C LYS A 107 -22.80 1.05 5.97
N ALA A 108 -21.89 2.00 5.84
CA ALA A 108 -22.12 3.41 6.16
C ALA A 108 -22.86 4.19 5.05
N GLY A 109 -23.14 3.58 3.89
CA GLY A 109 -23.74 4.27 2.74
C GLY A 109 -22.76 5.11 1.91
N ASN A 110 -21.46 5.05 2.21
CA ASN A 110 -20.41 5.84 1.54
C ASN A 110 -19.79 5.13 0.33
N ALA A 111 -20.21 3.90 0.02
CA ALA A 111 -19.79 3.18 -1.17
C ALA A 111 -20.96 2.44 -1.80
N ILE A 112 -21.07 2.54 -3.12
CA ILE A 112 -22.11 1.90 -3.93
C ILE A 112 -21.48 0.95 -4.96
N ALA A 113 -22.28 0.01 -5.47
CA ALA A 113 -21.86 -0.88 -6.56
C ALA A 113 -23.02 -1.13 -7.53
N GLY A 114 -22.68 -1.59 -8.73
CA GLY A 114 -23.61 -1.80 -9.84
C GLY A 114 -23.50 -0.68 -10.86
N PHE A 115 -23.51 -1.06 -12.14
CA PHE A 115 -23.17 -0.17 -13.25
C PHE A 115 -24.02 1.12 -13.28
N GLU A 116 -25.36 1.00 -13.27
CA GLU A 116 -26.25 2.18 -13.35
C GLU A 116 -26.12 3.10 -12.13
N LYS A 117 -25.99 2.54 -10.92
CA LYS A 117 -25.82 3.34 -9.69
C LYS A 117 -24.51 4.10 -9.69
N VAL A 118 -23.41 3.43 -10.04
CA VAL A 118 -22.09 4.04 -10.15
C VAL A 118 -22.08 5.12 -11.22
N LYS A 119 -22.67 4.85 -12.40
CA LYS A 119 -22.79 5.84 -13.47
C LYS A 119 -23.55 7.10 -12.99
N GLY A 120 -24.68 6.93 -12.32
CA GLY A 120 -25.44 8.05 -11.75
C GLY A 120 -24.63 8.87 -10.75
N ALA A 121 -23.95 8.20 -9.82
CA ALA A 121 -23.14 8.88 -8.80
C ALA A 121 -21.90 9.61 -9.33
N LEU A 122 -21.31 9.11 -10.43
CA LEU A 122 -20.23 9.80 -11.12
C LEU A 122 -20.72 11.07 -11.82
N VAL A 123 -21.93 11.05 -12.40
CA VAL A 123 -22.53 12.24 -13.03
C VAL A 123 -22.86 13.32 -12.01
N THR A 124 -23.28 12.94 -10.80
CA THR A 124 -23.60 13.89 -9.72
C THR A 124 -22.39 14.27 -8.86
N GLU A 125 -21.16 13.92 -9.27
CA GLU A 125 -19.91 14.19 -8.54
C GLU A 125 -19.90 13.72 -7.07
N TRP A 126 -20.73 12.71 -6.74
CA TRP A 126 -20.80 12.17 -5.38
C TRP A 126 -19.63 11.23 -5.07
N ALA A 127 -19.06 10.60 -6.10
CA ALA A 127 -17.97 9.65 -5.96
C ALA A 127 -16.60 10.32 -6.17
N ILE A 128 -15.70 10.14 -5.21
CA ILE A 128 -14.28 10.58 -5.31
C ILE A 128 -13.32 9.46 -5.71
N VAL A 129 -13.76 8.19 -5.63
CA VAL A 129 -12.97 7.01 -5.99
C VAL A 129 -13.84 6.06 -6.81
N LEU A 130 -13.32 5.62 -7.96
CA LEU A 130 -13.92 4.58 -8.79
C LEU A 130 -13.04 3.33 -8.75
N ILE A 131 -13.60 2.21 -8.29
CA ILE A 131 -12.93 0.91 -8.30
C ILE A 131 -13.56 0.04 -9.39
N GLN A 132 -12.72 -0.51 -10.26
CA GLN A 132 -13.14 -1.41 -11.32
C GLN A 132 -12.42 -2.74 -11.20
N ALA A 133 -13.14 -3.82 -11.51
CA ALA A 133 -12.53 -5.13 -11.60
C ALA A 133 -11.55 -5.16 -12.79
N SER A 134 -10.34 -5.67 -12.58
CA SER A 134 -9.29 -5.72 -13.60
C SER A 134 -9.71 -6.56 -14.80
N ASP A 135 -10.44 -7.66 -14.55
CA ASP A 135 -11.04 -8.59 -15.50
C ASP A 135 -12.40 -8.12 -16.08
N GLY A 136 -12.88 -6.95 -15.69
CA GLY A 136 -14.10 -6.37 -16.24
C GLY A 136 -13.99 -6.10 -17.75
N SER A 137 -15.09 -6.32 -18.49
CA SER A 137 -15.11 -6.11 -19.94
C SER A 137 -14.66 -4.69 -20.34
N ALA A 138 -13.85 -4.58 -21.39
CA ALA A 138 -13.35 -3.28 -21.88
C ALA A 138 -14.50 -2.31 -22.22
N ARG A 139 -15.57 -2.81 -22.85
CA ARG A 139 -16.78 -2.04 -23.17
C ARG A 139 -17.50 -1.52 -21.94
N GLY A 140 -17.52 -2.27 -20.84
CA GLY A 140 -18.12 -1.83 -19.58
C GLY A 140 -17.28 -0.75 -18.92
N LYS A 141 -15.97 -0.98 -18.82
CA LYS A 141 -15.03 -0.06 -18.19
C LYS A 141 -14.99 1.30 -18.90
N SER A 142 -14.99 1.33 -20.23
CA SER A 142 -14.92 2.58 -21.02
C SER A 142 -16.15 3.49 -20.88
N LYS A 143 -17.26 2.99 -20.36
CA LYS A 143 -18.48 3.77 -20.14
C LYS A 143 -18.51 4.51 -18.80
N LEU A 144 -17.55 4.24 -17.91
CA LEU A 144 -17.40 4.93 -16.64
C LEU A 144 -16.13 5.76 -16.71
N ARG A 145 -16.24 7.05 -16.40
CA ARG A 145 -15.08 7.93 -16.30
C ARG A 145 -14.75 8.12 -14.83
N ALA A 146 -13.46 8.19 -14.52
CA ALA A 146 -13.02 8.58 -13.20
C ALA A 146 -13.51 10.02 -12.89
N PRO A 147 -13.68 10.39 -11.61
CA PRO A 147 -13.93 11.78 -11.19
C PRO A 147 -12.86 12.74 -11.75
N GLU A 148 -13.16 14.03 -11.91
CA GLU A 148 -12.26 14.98 -12.60
C GLU A 148 -10.85 15.11 -11.98
N ASP A 149 -10.71 14.87 -10.67
CA ASP A 149 -9.42 14.79 -9.96
C ASP A 149 -9.01 13.35 -9.57
N GLY A 150 -9.66 12.36 -10.19
CA GLY A 150 -9.43 10.95 -9.93
C GLY A 150 -8.14 10.46 -10.56
N TYR A 151 -7.23 9.90 -9.76
CA TYR A 151 -6.06 9.18 -10.25
C TYR A 151 -6.36 7.69 -10.39
N PHE A 152 -5.84 7.08 -11.45
CA PHE A 152 -5.85 5.62 -11.58
C PHE A 152 -4.75 5.04 -10.68
N ILE A 153 -5.15 4.10 -9.82
CA ILE A 153 -4.27 3.28 -8.97
C ILE A 153 -4.04 1.93 -9.63
#